data_AF-A0A9W8AJ09-F1
#
_entry.id   AF-A0A9W8AJ09-F1
#
_cell.length_a   1.000
_cell.length_b   1.000
_cell.length_c   1.000
_cell.angle_alpha   90.00
_cell.angle_beta   90.00
_cell.angle_gamma   90.00
#
_symmetry.space_group_name_H-M   'P 1'
#
loop_
_entity.id
_entity.type
_entity.pdbx_description
1 polymer ?
#
loop_
_entity_poly.entity_id
_entity_poly.type
_entity_poly.pdbx_seq_one_letter_code
_entity_poly.pdbx_strand_id
1 'polypeptide(L)'
;MGRRRRAALLPTNLPQLQNLIKRDPSSYQEEFMQQWKHFESSLVLLKLKPDEESKKFSELVMFLAQVCHCYAKQCATFPDQIIELLQEQYSVLHFELRRSLVQCLILLRNKNFIPGSKTLALFFTLFRCHDKVLRELLYKHIVNDIRTANLKHKNNKLNKTLQNFMFTMLQSVNTAEDSNRQASSQAKVASGGDNAMAAKKSLDVCIELYRKNVWNDAKTVNIIATACFSPVSKILATAVKFFLGCDDPEQDGSDAEDEDGDVGRPRRGMADLRSMQHRQRVGKKTRSKARQYDKVLATVKRKDNQSKRVETFNFSAIHLINDPQQFADRLYGRLHQVGSQKHSTVERFEVRLMVMKLISRLIGTHQLL
;
A
#
# COMPACT_ATOMS: atom_id res chain seq x y z
N MET A 1 8.41 -19.83 47.55
CA MET A 1 7.81 -20.64 46.46
C MET A 1 7.37 -19.86 45.21
N GLY A 2 7.33 -18.52 45.18
CA GLY A 2 6.84 -17.75 44.01
C GLY A 2 7.80 -17.63 42.81
N ARG A 3 9.14 -17.71 43.00
CA ARG A 3 10.12 -17.56 41.90
C ARG A 3 10.15 -18.76 40.93
N ARG A 4 10.02 -20.00 41.43
CA ARG A 4 9.98 -21.22 40.60
C ARG A 4 8.73 -21.30 39.71
N ARG A 5 7.55 -20.90 40.23
CA ARG A 5 6.33 -20.81 39.41
C ARG A 5 6.43 -19.75 38.31
N ARG A 6 7.05 -18.59 38.60
CA ARG A 6 7.30 -17.56 37.57
C ARG A 6 8.25 -18.07 36.48
N ALA A 7 9.30 -18.80 36.82
CA ALA A 7 10.22 -19.37 35.83
C ALA A 7 9.56 -20.41 34.91
N ALA A 8 8.69 -21.28 35.45
CA ALA A 8 7.98 -22.28 34.66
C ALA A 8 6.90 -21.70 33.70
N LEU A 9 6.44 -20.47 33.95
CA LEU A 9 5.44 -19.77 33.14
C LEU A 9 6.08 -18.84 32.08
N LEU A 10 7.40 -18.65 32.11
CA LEU A 10 8.11 -17.79 31.15
C LEU A 10 8.00 -18.29 29.69
N PRO A 11 8.11 -19.60 29.40
CA PRO A 11 7.97 -20.10 28.03
C PRO A 11 6.54 -19.99 27.48
N THR A 12 5.53 -19.91 28.35
CA THR A 12 4.12 -19.79 27.97
C THR A 12 3.65 -18.34 27.88
N ASN A 13 4.35 -17.40 28.53
CA ASN A 13 4.03 -15.97 28.49
C ASN A 13 4.98 -15.22 27.54
N LEU A 14 4.68 -15.29 26.24
CA LEU A 14 5.48 -14.64 25.18
C LEU A 14 5.65 -13.13 25.39
N PRO A 15 4.63 -12.33 25.79
CA PRO A 15 4.81 -10.90 26.05
C PRO A 15 5.82 -10.59 27.16
N GLN A 16 5.81 -11.38 28.24
CA GLN A 16 6.76 -11.20 29.33
C GLN A 16 8.18 -11.58 28.89
N LEU A 17 8.33 -12.72 28.22
CA LEU A 17 9.61 -13.17 27.68
C LEU A 17 10.20 -12.16 26.69
N GLN A 18 9.37 -11.58 25.83
CA GLN A 18 9.78 -10.54 24.89
C GLN A 18 10.39 -9.32 25.59
N ASN A 19 9.78 -8.85 26.68
CA ASN A 19 10.30 -7.71 27.43
C ASN A 19 11.63 -8.02 28.12
N LEU A 20 11.81 -9.25 28.57
CA LEU A 20 13.05 -9.72 29.20
C LEU A 20 14.18 -9.84 28.17
N ILE A 21 13.93 -10.47 27.03
CA ILE A 21 14.90 -10.57 25.93
C ILE A 21 15.33 -9.19 25.44
N LYS A 22 14.39 -8.24 25.28
CA LYS A 22 14.74 -6.88 24.84
C LYS A 22 15.62 -6.11 25.84
N ARG A 23 15.62 -6.50 27.13
CA ARG A 23 16.46 -5.90 28.18
C ARG A 23 17.84 -6.56 28.26
N ASP A 24 17.88 -7.88 28.17
CA ASP A 24 19.13 -8.64 28.26
C ASP A 24 19.10 -9.86 27.32
N PRO A 25 19.49 -9.69 26.05
CA PRO A 25 19.43 -10.77 25.07
C PRO A 25 20.35 -11.96 25.39
N SER A 26 21.47 -11.74 26.09
CA SER A 26 22.45 -12.80 26.33
C SER A 26 21.93 -13.85 27.32
N SER A 27 21.23 -13.40 28.36
CA SER A 27 20.72 -14.28 29.42
C SER A 27 19.54 -15.15 29.01
N TYR A 28 18.76 -14.73 28.00
CA TYR A 28 17.53 -15.44 27.57
C TYR A 28 17.67 -16.20 26.24
N GLN A 29 18.90 -16.55 25.86
CA GLN A 29 19.17 -17.23 24.59
C GLN A 29 18.57 -18.65 24.56
N GLU A 30 18.57 -19.39 25.68
CA GLU A 30 18.03 -20.74 25.73
C GLU A 30 16.51 -20.76 25.55
N GLU A 31 15.80 -19.84 26.23
CA GLU A 31 14.36 -19.69 26.09
C GLU A 31 13.98 -19.26 24.67
N PHE A 32 14.77 -18.37 24.05
CA PHE A 32 14.59 -18.01 22.65
C PHE A 32 14.75 -19.24 21.74
N MET A 33 15.80 -20.05 21.93
CA MET A 33 16.03 -21.25 21.13
C MET A 33 14.91 -22.31 21.32
N GLN A 34 14.32 -22.39 22.51
CA GLN A 34 13.16 -23.24 22.75
C GLN A 34 11.95 -22.79 21.91
N GLN A 35 11.67 -21.48 21.87
CA GLN A 35 10.60 -20.92 21.03
C GLN A 35 10.89 -21.06 19.54
N TRP A 36 12.16 -20.94 19.14
CA TRP A 36 12.59 -21.15 17.76
C TRP A 36 12.32 -22.58 17.28
N LYS A 37 12.69 -23.60 18.07
CA LYS A 37 12.39 -25.01 17.76
C LYS A 37 10.89 -25.29 17.70
N HIS A 38 10.12 -24.66 18.59
CA HIS A 38 8.66 -24.74 18.57
C HIS A 38 8.08 -24.11 17.30
N PHE A 39 8.66 -23.02 16.82
CA PHE A 39 8.28 -22.38 15.56
C PHE A 39 8.58 -23.28 14.35
N GLU A 40 9.79 -23.85 14.26
CA GLU A 40 10.14 -24.77 13.16
C GLU A 40 9.21 -25.98 13.11
N SER A 41 8.92 -26.58 14.28
CA SER A 41 8.01 -27.72 14.39
C SER A 41 6.59 -27.35 13.99
N SER A 42 6.12 -26.17 14.42
CA SER A 42 4.79 -25.65 14.09
C SER A 42 4.66 -25.29 12.61
N LEU A 43 5.74 -24.79 11.98
CA LEU A 43 5.77 -24.44 10.56
C LEU A 43 5.65 -25.69 9.68
N VAL A 44 6.34 -26.78 10.04
CA VAL A 44 6.18 -28.07 9.35
C VAL A 44 4.75 -28.59 9.48
N LEU A 45 4.17 -28.50 10.68
CA LEU A 45 2.78 -28.92 10.90
C LEU A 45 1.79 -28.07 10.09
N LEU A 46 2.00 -26.76 10.02
CA LEU A 46 1.17 -25.86 9.23
C LEU A 46 1.28 -26.15 7.73
N LYS A 47 2.48 -26.47 7.21
CA LYS A 47 2.64 -26.88 5.81
C LYS A 47 1.81 -28.12 5.46
N LEU A 48 1.60 -29.03 6.41
CA LEU A 48 0.74 -30.21 6.27
C LEU A 48 -0.75 -29.88 6.38
N LYS A 49 -1.13 -28.94 7.26
CA LYS A 49 -2.52 -28.50 7.51
C LYS A 49 -2.64 -26.96 7.53
N PRO A 50 -2.72 -26.32 6.35
CA PRO A 50 -2.70 -24.85 6.25
C PRO A 50 -4.04 -24.16 6.57
N ASP A 51 -5.14 -24.91 6.58
CA ASP A 51 -6.50 -24.38 6.78
C ASP A 51 -6.87 -24.19 8.27
N GLU A 52 -6.10 -24.79 9.18
CA GLU A 52 -6.41 -24.76 10.62
C GLU A 52 -6.03 -23.41 11.25
N GLU A 53 -6.95 -22.85 12.06
CA GLU A 53 -6.69 -21.62 12.80
C GLU A 53 -5.63 -21.87 13.89
N SER A 54 -4.39 -21.44 13.65
CA SER A 54 -3.29 -21.56 14.63
C SER A 54 -3.01 -20.23 15.35
N LYS A 55 -3.86 -19.88 16.33
CA LYS A 55 -3.65 -18.68 17.19
C LYS A 55 -2.28 -18.68 17.86
N LYS A 56 -1.88 -19.81 18.44
CA LYS A 56 -0.57 -19.97 19.11
C LYS A 56 0.61 -19.74 18.16
N PHE A 57 0.50 -20.19 16.91
CA PHE A 57 1.53 -19.95 15.91
C PHE A 57 1.58 -18.48 15.50
N SER A 58 0.42 -17.82 15.36
CA SER A 58 0.35 -16.38 15.10
C SER A 58 1.03 -15.56 16.20
N GLU A 59 0.76 -15.88 17.46
CA GLU A 59 1.43 -15.26 18.62
C GLU A 59 2.94 -15.50 18.62
N LEU A 60 3.37 -16.72 18.28
CA LEU A 60 4.77 -17.10 18.20
C LEU A 60 5.51 -16.35 17.08
N VAL A 61 4.93 -16.26 15.89
CA VAL A 61 5.49 -15.50 14.76
C VAL A 61 5.61 -14.02 15.12
N MET A 62 4.59 -13.44 15.77
CA MET A 62 4.64 -12.05 16.22
C MET A 62 5.71 -11.83 17.29
N PHE A 63 5.84 -12.74 18.25
CA PHE A 63 6.93 -12.73 19.22
C PHE A 63 8.30 -12.73 18.52
N LEU A 64 8.54 -13.68 17.60
CA LEU A 64 9.79 -13.78 16.86
C LEU A 64 10.10 -12.51 16.06
N ALA A 65 9.11 -11.91 15.40
CA ALA A 65 9.27 -10.63 14.70
C ALA A 65 9.71 -9.48 15.63
N GLN A 66 9.26 -9.51 16.88
CA GLN A 66 9.64 -8.51 17.86
C GLN A 66 11.06 -8.67 18.38
N VAL A 67 11.56 -9.90 18.52
CA VAL A 67 12.91 -10.20 19.05
C VAL A 67 13.97 -10.50 17.98
N CYS A 68 13.61 -10.61 16.69
CA CYS A 68 14.56 -10.97 15.62
C CYS A 68 15.82 -10.09 15.58
N HIS A 69 15.67 -8.80 15.84
CA HIS A 69 16.77 -7.82 15.86
C HIS A 69 17.81 -8.07 16.96
N CYS A 70 17.42 -8.74 18.06
CA CYS A 70 18.33 -9.12 19.14
C CYS A 70 19.19 -10.33 18.76
N TYR A 71 18.67 -11.22 17.89
CA TYR A 71 19.30 -12.47 17.48
C TYR A 71 19.45 -12.55 15.95
N ALA A 72 20.07 -11.53 15.37
CA ALA A 72 20.14 -11.34 13.91
C ALA A 72 20.76 -12.54 13.16
N LYS A 73 21.72 -13.25 13.76
CA LYS A 73 22.37 -14.42 13.16
C LYS A 73 21.43 -15.62 13.08
N GLN A 74 20.73 -15.93 14.16
CA GLN A 74 19.79 -17.06 14.21
C GLN A 74 18.52 -16.78 13.40
N CYS A 75 18.06 -15.52 13.39
CA CYS A 75 16.83 -15.11 12.69
C CYS A 75 17.04 -14.76 11.22
N ALA A 76 18.21 -14.98 10.63
CA ALA A 76 18.49 -14.58 9.25
C ALA A 76 17.56 -15.26 8.23
N THR A 77 17.20 -16.52 8.46
CA THR A 77 16.32 -17.32 7.61
C THR A 77 14.84 -17.09 7.88
N PHE A 78 14.48 -16.47 9.01
CA PHE A 78 13.10 -16.29 9.44
C PHE A 78 12.26 -15.51 8.41
N PRO A 79 12.69 -14.33 7.90
CA PRO A 79 11.93 -13.61 6.89
C PRO A 79 11.63 -14.40 5.63
N ASP A 80 12.64 -15.12 5.12
CA ASP A 80 12.53 -15.85 3.86
C ASP A 80 11.56 -17.04 4.02
N GLN A 81 11.55 -17.72 5.17
CA GLN A 81 10.57 -18.78 5.47
C GLN A 81 9.13 -18.26 5.51
N ILE A 82 8.88 -17.09 6.08
CA ILE A 82 7.54 -16.47 6.11
C ILE A 82 7.12 -16.00 4.72
N ILE A 83 8.07 -15.46 3.93
CA ILE A 83 7.83 -15.07 2.54
C ILE A 83 7.46 -16.29 1.69
N GLU A 84 8.22 -17.38 1.78
CA GLU A 84 7.97 -18.63 1.06
C GLU A 84 6.60 -19.20 1.41
N LEU A 85 6.28 -19.29 2.71
CA LEU A 85 4.97 -19.75 3.20
C LEU A 85 3.81 -18.93 2.60
N LEU A 86 3.94 -17.60 2.59
CA LEU A 86 2.93 -16.72 1.98
C LEU A 86 2.93 -16.80 0.45
N GLN A 87 4.03 -17.11 -0.22
CA GLN A 87 4.03 -17.28 -1.68
C GLN A 87 3.34 -18.56 -2.12
N GLU A 88 3.57 -19.66 -1.40
CA GLU A 88 3.05 -20.98 -1.76
C GLU A 88 1.59 -21.19 -1.33
N GLN A 89 1.23 -20.73 -0.13
CA GLN A 89 -0.03 -21.15 0.53
C GLN A 89 -1.00 -20.00 0.80
N TYR A 90 -0.80 -18.79 0.23
CA TYR A 90 -1.67 -17.64 0.56
C TYR A 90 -3.16 -17.90 0.31
N SER A 91 -3.56 -18.70 -0.69
CA SER A 91 -4.97 -18.96 -1.00
C SER A 91 -5.65 -19.86 0.04
N VAL A 92 -4.91 -20.81 0.61
CA VAL A 92 -5.43 -21.84 1.52
C VAL A 92 -5.29 -21.44 2.99
N LEU A 93 -4.33 -20.57 3.32
CA LEU A 93 -4.11 -20.12 4.69
C LEU A 93 -5.36 -19.45 5.28
N HIS A 94 -5.66 -19.77 6.55
CA HIS A 94 -6.70 -19.10 7.32
C HIS A 94 -6.47 -17.57 7.35
N PHE A 95 -7.54 -16.78 7.22
CA PHE A 95 -7.45 -15.32 7.04
C PHE A 95 -6.72 -14.60 8.18
N GLU A 96 -6.97 -14.99 9.43
CA GLU A 96 -6.36 -14.37 10.62
C GLU A 96 -4.85 -14.66 10.71
N LEU A 97 -4.46 -15.89 10.34
CA LEU A 97 -3.06 -16.28 10.28
C LEU A 97 -2.36 -15.52 9.15
N ARG A 98 -2.95 -15.48 7.95
CA ARG A 98 -2.45 -14.71 6.81
C ARG A 98 -2.21 -13.23 7.20
N ARG A 99 -3.16 -12.62 7.91
CA ARG A 99 -3.03 -11.25 8.43
C ARG A 99 -1.87 -11.11 9.41
N SER A 100 -1.73 -12.04 10.36
CA SER A 100 -0.64 -12.04 11.35
C SER A 100 0.73 -12.19 10.69
N LEU A 101 0.86 -13.06 9.68
CA LEU A 101 2.09 -13.22 8.90
C LEU A 101 2.47 -11.94 8.14
N VAL A 102 1.48 -11.27 7.53
CA VAL A 102 1.70 -9.99 6.85
C VAL A 102 2.11 -8.89 7.84
N GLN A 103 1.46 -8.80 9.01
CA GLN A 103 1.85 -7.86 10.07
C GLN A 103 3.27 -8.10 10.58
N CYS A 104 3.68 -9.37 10.71
CA CYS A 104 5.05 -9.76 11.02
C CYS A 104 6.03 -9.21 9.97
N LEU A 105 5.78 -9.45 8.67
CA LEU A 105 6.64 -8.94 7.60
C LEU A 105 6.71 -7.41 7.57
N ILE A 106 5.59 -6.72 7.83
CA ILE A 106 5.54 -5.25 7.95
C ILE A 106 6.43 -4.77 9.11
N LEU A 107 6.38 -5.44 10.26
CA LEU A 107 7.19 -5.09 11.42
C LEU A 107 8.68 -5.27 11.14
N LEU A 108 9.06 -6.40 10.52
CA LEU A 108 10.43 -6.69 10.10
C LEU A 108 10.93 -5.66 9.07
N ARG A 109 10.06 -5.25 8.15
CA ARG A 109 10.34 -4.22 7.15
C ARG A 109 10.57 -2.84 7.79
N ASN A 110 9.71 -2.43 8.72
CA ASN A 110 9.84 -1.16 9.44
C ASN A 110 11.16 -1.05 10.23
N LYS A 111 11.68 -2.19 10.70
CA LYS A 111 13.00 -2.30 11.35
C LYS A 111 14.17 -2.43 10.37
N ASN A 112 13.92 -2.37 9.06
CA ASN A 112 14.88 -2.60 7.97
C ASN A 112 15.58 -3.97 8.03
N PHE A 113 14.94 -4.98 8.64
CA PHE A 113 15.48 -6.34 8.68
C PHE A 113 15.33 -7.07 7.33
N ILE A 114 14.41 -6.61 6.47
CA ILE A 114 14.14 -7.17 5.14
C ILE A 114 14.22 -6.07 4.07
N PRO A 115 14.85 -6.34 2.91
CA PRO A 115 14.82 -5.41 1.78
C PRO A 115 13.41 -5.27 1.18
N GLY A 116 13.00 -4.03 0.94
CA GLY A 116 11.64 -3.71 0.48
C GLY A 116 11.29 -4.24 -0.90
N SER A 117 12.28 -4.49 -1.75
CA SER A 117 12.05 -5.06 -3.08
C SER A 117 11.36 -6.43 -3.01
N LYS A 118 11.84 -7.33 -2.13
CA LYS A 118 11.24 -8.67 -1.96
C LYS A 118 9.86 -8.57 -1.28
N THR A 119 9.77 -7.80 -0.19
CA THR A 119 8.55 -7.69 0.61
C THR A 119 7.40 -7.03 -0.17
N LEU A 120 7.66 -5.92 -0.87
CA LEU A 120 6.63 -5.22 -1.62
C LEU A 120 6.15 -6.05 -2.82
N ALA A 121 7.04 -6.78 -3.52
CA ALA A 121 6.65 -7.69 -4.59
C ALA A 121 5.68 -8.78 -4.10
N LEU A 122 5.94 -9.35 -2.91
CA LEU A 122 5.00 -10.27 -2.26
C LEU A 122 3.67 -9.60 -1.95
N PHE A 123 3.69 -8.40 -1.35
CA PHE A 123 2.46 -7.68 -0.98
C PHE A 123 1.56 -7.35 -2.17
N PHE A 124 2.15 -7.00 -3.32
CA PHE A 124 1.37 -6.84 -4.55
C PHE A 124 0.75 -8.16 -5.03
N THR A 125 1.46 -9.28 -4.92
CA THR A 125 0.90 -10.62 -5.23
C THR A 125 -0.26 -10.97 -4.29
N LEU A 126 -0.15 -10.60 -3.00
CA LEU A 126 -1.19 -10.85 -2.00
C LEU A 126 -2.49 -10.05 -2.25
N PHE A 127 -2.50 -9.05 -3.14
CA PHE A 127 -3.75 -8.40 -3.56
C PHE A 127 -4.73 -9.34 -4.27
N ARG A 128 -4.26 -10.53 -4.71
CA ARG A 128 -5.12 -11.61 -5.23
C ARG A 128 -6.03 -12.21 -4.16
N CYS A 129 -5.71 -12.07 -2.88
CA CYS A 129 -6.51 -12.65 -1.80
C CYS A 129 -7.90 -12.00 -1.71
N HIS A 130 -8.94 -12.83 -1.53
CA HIS A 130 -10.33 -12.39 -1.30
C HIS A 130 -10.58 -11.85 0.12
N ASP A 131 -9.67 -11.05 0.66
CA ASP A 131 -9.80 -10.42 1.96
C ASP A 131 -9.77 -8.90 1.79
N LYS A 132 -10.88 -8.23 2.10
CA LYS A 132 -10.98 -6.76 1.96
C LYS A 132 -10.09 -6.05 2.98
N VAL A 133 -10.06 -6.53 4.23
CA VAL A 133 -9.33 -5.92 5.35
C VAL A 133 -7.83 -6.05 5.12
N LEU A 134 -7.37 -7.25 4.72
CA LEU A 134 -5.95 -7.46 4.39
C LEU A 134 -5.51 -6.58 3.23
N ARG A 135 -6.32 -6.47 2.17
CA ARG A 135 -5.98 -5.62 1.02
C ARG A 135 -5.89 -4.15 1.39
N GLU A 136 -6.75 -3.66 2.29
CA GLU A 136 -6.65 -2.28 2.79
C GLU A 136 -5.39 -2.06 3.62
N LEU A 137 -5.04 -3.02 4.49
CA LEU A 137 -3.80 -2.98 5.27
C LEU A 137 -2.56 -2.99 4.36
N LEU A 138 -2.52 -3.86 3.35
CA LEU A 138 -1.44 -3.92 2.36
C LEU A 138 -1.35 -2.61 1.59
N TYR A 139 -2.48 -2.06 1.14
CA TYR A 139 -2.55 -0.80 0.40
C TYR A 139 -1.96 0.36 1.22
N LYS A 140 -2.47 0.57 2.45
CA LYS A 140 -1.99 1.64 3.36
C LYS A 140 -0.49 1.49 3.62
N HIS A 141 -0.01 0.27 3.87
CA HIS A 141 1.40 0.02 4.14
C HIS A 141 2.30 0.24 2.92
N ILE A 142 1.95 -0.30 1.74
CA ILE A 142 2.74 -0.15 0.51
C ILE A 142 2.94 1.33 0.17
N VAL A 143 1.87 2.12 0.18
CA VAL A 143 1.95 3.56 -0.14
C VAL A 143 2.83 4.27 0.89
N ASN A 144 2.68 3.96 2.18
CA ASN A 144 3.46 4.60 3.23
C ASN A 144 4.95 4.19 3.21
N ASP A 145 5.27 2.91 2.96
CA ASP A 145 6.67 2.43 2.87
C ASP A 145 7.38 3.07 1.68
N ILE A 146 6.75 3.09 0.50
CA ILE A 146 7.32 3.72 -0.70
C ILE A 146 7.52 5.22 -0.47
N ARG A 147 6.53 5.91 0.13
CA ARG A 147 6.65 7.33 0.48
C ARG A 147 7.82 7.56 1.43
N THR A 148 7.91 6.77 2.49
CA THR A 148 8.96 6.88 3.52
C THR A 148 10.34 6.62 2.94
N ALA A 149 10.47 5.59 2.08
CA ALA A 149 11.70 5.27 1.38
C ALA A 149 12.16 6.38 0.42
N ASN A 150 11.25 7.25 -0.03
CA ASN A 150 11.54 8.38 -0.93
C ASN A 150 11.57 9.75 -0.20
N LEU A 151 11.42 9.81 1.13
CA LEU A 151 11.37 11.08 1.89
C LEU A 151 12.68 11.88 1.82
N LYS A 152 13.83 11.20 1.91
CA LYS A 152 15.16 11.85 1.91
C LYS A 152 15.67 12.10 0.51
N HIS A 153 15.62 11.07 -0.33
CA HIS A 153 16.00 11.11 -1.73
C HIS A 153 15.16 10.10 -2.50
N LYS A 154 14.99 10.30 -3.80
CA LYS A 154 14.28 9.34 -4.65
C LYS A 154 15.06 8.02 -4.73
N ASN A 155 14.49 6.94 -4.22
CA ASN A 155 15.08 5.61 -4.30
C ASN A 155 14.80 4.99 -5.68
N ASN A 156 15.54 5.44 -6.69
CA ASN A 156 15.32 5.06 -8.08
C ASN A 156 15.46 3.55 -8.32
N LYS A 157 16.31 2.85 -7.56
CA LYS A 157 16.46 1.38 -7.67
C LYS A 157 15.17 0.69 -7.25
N LEU A 158 14.65 1.00 -6.06
CA LEU A 158 13.38 0.45 -5.57
C LEU A 158 12.23 0.82 -6.52
N ASN A 159 12.11 2.10 -6.88
CA ASN A 159 11.03 2.59 -7.73
C ASN A 159 11.03 1.88 -9.10
N LYS A 160 12.19 1.76 -9.78
CA LYS A 160 12.27 1.07 -11.08
C LYS A 160 11.87 -0.40 -10.97
N THR A 161 12.29 -1.11 -9.92
CA THR A 161 11.91 -2.50 -9.70
C THR A 161 10.40 -2.65 -9.51
N LEU A 162 9.79 -1.80 -8.69
CA LEU A 162 8.34 -1.84 -8.44
C LEU A 162 7.53 -1.45 -9.67
N GLN A 163 7.93 -0.38 -10.37
CA GLN A 163 7.31 0.03 -11.63
C GLN A 163 7.36 -1.10 -12.68
N ASN A 164 8.50 -1.78 -12.83
CA ASN A 164 8.61 -2.94 -13.73
C ASN A 164 7.67 -4.06 -13.32
N PHE A 165 7.60 -4.36 -12.02
CA PHE A 165 6.70 -5.38 -11.50
C PHE A 165 5.23 -5.04 -11.78
N MET A 166 4.83 -3.78 -11.59
CA MET A 166 3.46 -3.31 -11.87
C MET A 166 3.14 -3.33 -13.37
N PHE A 167 4.11 -2.99 -14.22
CA PHE A 167 3.98 -3.12 -15.66
C PHE A 167 3.73 -4.58 -16.08
N THR A 168 4.51 -5.53 -15.54
CA THR A 168 4.29 -6.96 -15.78
C THR A 168 2.93 -7.42 -15.27
N MET A 169 2.51 -6.98 -14.08
CA MET A 169 1.21 -7.33 -13.51
C MET A 169 0.04 -6.82 -14.37
N LEU A 170 0.08 -5.56 -14.81
CA LEU A 170 -0.97 -4.98 -15.65
C LEU A 170 -1.00 -5.61 -17.05
N GLN A 171 0.17 -5.87 -17.64
CA GLN A 171 0.23 -6.58 -18.91
C GLN A 171 -0.29 -8.00 -18.83
N SER A 172 -0.02 -8.73 -17.73
CA SER A 172 -0.49 -10.10 -17.58
C SER A 172 -2.02 -10.21 -17.64
N VAL A 173 -2.74 -9.16 -17.21
CA VAL A 173 -4.21 -9.09 -17.34
C VAL A 173 -4.64 -8.80 -18.77
N ASN A 174 -3.87 -7.98 -19.50
CA ASN A 174 -4.18 -7.62 -20.88
C ASN A 174 -3.91 -8.79 -21.85
N THR A 175 -2.80 -9.50 -21.68
CA THR A 175 -2.42 -10.64 -22.54
C THR A 175 -3.16 -11.92 -22.21
N ALA A 176 -3.60 -12.10 -20.96
CA ALA A 176 -4.39 -13.26 -20.56
C ALA A 176 -5.70 -13.38 -21.35
N GLU A 177 -6.26 -12.29 -21.89
CA GLU A 177 -7.43 -12.38 -22.78
C GLU A 177 -7.10 -12.86 -24.19
N ASP A 178 -5.93 -12.51 -24.75
CA ASP A 178 -5.52 -12.99 -26.08
C ASP A 178 -5.25 -14.50 -26.08
N SER A 179 -4.67 -15.04 -25.00
CA SER A 179 -4.48 -16.48 -24.82
C SER A 179 -5.75 -17.22 -24.35
N ASN A 180 -6.66 -16.56 -23.61
CA ASN A 180 -7.93 -17.16 -23.15
C ASN A 180 -9.04 -17.23 -24.20
N ARG A 181 -8.84 -16.68 -25.41
CA ARG A 181 -9.78 -16.87 -26.53
C ARG A 181 -9.95 -18.33 -26.95
N GLN A 182 -9.02 -19.22 -26.59
CA GLN A 182 -9.04 -20.66 -26.98
C GLN A 182 -9.33 -21.65 -25.84
N ALA A 183 -9.42 -21.24 -24.57
CA ALA A 183 -9.63 -22.17 -23.44
C ALA A 183 -11.10 -22.28 -23.01
N SER A 184 -11.48 -23.41 -22.40
CA SER A 184 -12.85 -23.79 -21.99
C SER A 184 -13.38 -23.03 -20.76
N SER A 185 -14.71 -22.92 -20.64
CA SER A 185 -15.48 -21.94 -19.86
C SER A 185 -15.38 -22.00 -18.32
N GLN A 186 -14.90 -23.09 -17.73
CA GLN A 186 -15.07 -23.34 -16.29
C GLN A 186 -13.84 -22.97 -15.43
N ALA A 187 -12.63 -22.95 -16.00
CA ALA A 187 -11.42 -22.44 -15.34
C ALA A 187 -11.22 -20.92 -15.49
N LYS A 188 -12.11 -20.24 -16.24
CA LYS A 188 -12.02 -18.82 -16.61
C LYS A 188 -12.24 -17.83 -15.47
N VAL A 189 -13.01 -18.22 -14.44
CA VAL A 189 -13.58 -17.26 -13.48
C VAL A 189 -12.65 -17.00 -12.29
N ALA A 190 -11.93 -18.02 -11.79
CA ALA A 190 -11.10 -17.89 -10.60
C ALA A 190 -9.77 -17.15 -10.88
N SER A 191 -8.96 -17.63 -11.83
CA SER A 191 -7.64 -17.05 -12.11
C SER A 191 -7.70 -15.67 -12.79
N GLY A 192 -8.71 -15.43 -13.64
CA GLY A 192 -8.91 -14.13 -14.29
C GLY A 192 -9.35 -13.04 -13.31
N GLY A 193 -10.26 -13.38 -12.39
CA GLY A 193 -10.77 -12.45 -11.38
C GLY A 193 -9.71 -11.98 -10.39
N ASP A 194 -8.88 -12.91 -9.91
CA ASP A 194 -7.85 -12.62 -8.91
C ASP A 194 -6.76 -11.72 -9.46
N ASN A 195 -6.33 -11.99 -10.69
CA ASN A 195 -5.37 -11.16 -11.40
C ASN A 195 -5.94 -9.78 -11.72
N ALA A 196 -7.21 -9.68 -12.12
CA ALA A 196 -7.88 -8.40 -12.36
C ALA A 196 -8.00 -7.56 -11.08
N MET A 197 -8.32 -8.18 -9.93
CA MET A 197 -8.37 -7.49 -8.64
C MET A 197 -7.00 -6.96 -8.23
N ALA A 198 -5.96 -7.79 -8.33
CA ALA A 198 -4.59 -7.40 -8.01
C ALA A 198 -4.11 -6.25 -8.91
N ALA A 199 -4.36 -6.34 -10.21
CA ALA A 199 -4.05 -5.29 -11.17
C ALA A 199 -4.78 -3.97 -10.86
N LYS A 200 -6.07 -4.03 -10.51
CA LYS A 200 -6.84 -2.85 -10.11
C LYS A 200 -6.24 -2.19 -8.87
N LYS A 201 -5.96 -2.97 -7.82
CA LYS A 201 -5.37 -2.44 -6.58
C LYS A 201 -3.96 -1.88 -6.79
N SER A 202 -3.17 -2.53 -7.63
CA SER A 202 -1.87 -2.01 -8.06
C SER A 202 -2.02 -0.69 -8.82
N LEU A 203 -2.98 -0.57 -9.74
CA LEU A 203 -3.26 0.69 -10.43
C LEU A 203 -3.63 1.81 -9.44
N ASP A 204 -4.47 1.53 -8.45
CA ASP A 204 -4.81 2.50 -7.39
C ASP A 204 -3.53 3.00 -6.66
N VAL A 205 -2.61 2.09 -6.31
CA VAL A 205 -1.33 2.44 -5.67
C VAL A 205 -0.47 3.34 -6.57
N CYS A 206 -0.38 3.06 -7.87
CA CYS A 206 0.33 3.91 -8.84
C CYS A 206 -0.25 5.33 -8.86
N ILE A 207 -1.58 5.43 -8.94
CA ILE A 207 -2.28 6.71 -8.98
C ILE A 207 -2.06 7.50 -7.69
N GLU A 208 -2.17 6.86 -6.53
CA GLU A 208 -1.95 7.53 -5.25
C GLU A 208 -0.49 8.01 -5.10
N LEU A 209 0.49 7.21 -5.52
CA LEU A 209 1.90 7.59 -5.48
C LEU A 209 2.23 8.73 -6.45
N TYR A 210 1.55 8.79 -7.60
CA TYR A 210 1.64 9.92 -8.52
C TYR A 210 1.04 11.19 -7.88
N ARG A 211 -0.17 11.11 -7.32
CA ARG A 211 -0.84 12.24 -6.64
C ARG A 211 -0.03 12.78 -5.46
N LYS A 212 0.64 11.89 -4.71
CA LYS A 212 1.54 12.29 -3.61
C LYS A 212 2.91 12.80 -4.08
N ASN A 213 3.11 13.02 -5.37
CA ASN A 213 4.36 13.50 -5.98
C ASN A 213 5.59 12.61 -5.67
N VAL A 214 5.38 11.31 -5.39
CA VAL A 214 6.47 10.36 -5.15
C VAL A 214 6.96 9.78 -6.49
N TRP A 215 6.02 9.35 -7.33
CA TRP A 215 6.27 8.76 -8.65
C TRP A 215 5.77 9.68 -9.77
N ASN A 216 6.36 10.87 -9.88
CA ASN A 216 6.02 11.87 -10.90
C ASN A 216 6.95 11.78 -12.13
N ASP A 217 7.07 10.60 -12.72
CA ASP A 217 7.95 10.33 -13.86
C ASP A 217 7.18 9.75 -15.06
N ALA A 218 7.76 9.92 -16.26
CA ALA A 218 7.16 9.43 -17.51
C ALA A 218 6.88 7.92 -17.47
N LYS A 219 7.75 7.13 -16.83
CA LYS A 219 7.55 5.68 -16.73
C LYS A 219 6.27 5.32 -15.98
N THR A 220 5.97 5.98 -14.85
CA THR A 220 4.72 5.72 -14.10
C THR A 220 3.50 6.09 -14.92
N VAL A 221 3.54 7.23 -15.62
CA VAL A 221 2.45 7.66 -16.50
C VAL A 221 2.19 6.64 -17.61
N ASN A 222 3.24 6.14 -18.25
CA ASN A 222 3.10 5.16 -19.32
C ASN A 222 2.62 3.78 -18.79
N ILE A 223 2.93 3.41 -17.54
CA ILE A 223 2.33 2.24 -16.88
C ILE A 223 0.82 2.43 -16.68
N ILE A 224 0.38 3.64 -16.31
CA ILE A 224 -1.05 3.94 -16.19
C ILE A 224 -1.71 3.99 -17.58
N ALA A 225 -0.99 4.49 -18.60
CA ALA A 225 -1.46 4.48 -19.99
C ALA A 225 -1.73 3.06 -20.49
N THR A 226 -0.89 2.08 -20.17
CA THR A 226 -1.17 0.67 -20.57
C THR A 226 -2.42 0.09 -19.92
N ALA A 227 -2.80 0.58 -18.74
CA ALA A 227 -4.03 0.19 -18.06
C ALA A 227 -5.29 0.74 -18.76
N CYS A 228 -5.19 1.79 -19.58
CA CYS A 228 -6.30 2.29 -20.41
C CYS A 228 -6.71 1.30 -21.50
N PHE A 229 -5.84 0.35 -21.85
CA PHE A 229 -6.13 -0.72 -22.81
C PHE A 229 -6.60 -2.01 -22.13
N SER A 230 -6.83 -1.99 -20.82
CA SER A 230 -7.27 -3.19 -20.11
C SER A 230 -8.67 -3.61 -20.54
N PRO A 231 -8.94 -4.91 -20.71
CA PRO A 231 -10.29 -5.38 -21.03
C PRO A 231 -11.26 -5.27 -19.85
N VAL A 232 -10.72 -5.22 -18.63
CA VAL A 232 -11.50 -5.03 -17.41
C VAL A 232 -11.96 -3.58 -17.32
N SER A 233 -13.25 -3.32 -17.51
CA SER A 233 -13.80 -1.95 -17.57
C SER A 233 -13.52 -1.12 -16.32
N LYS A 234 -13.39 -1.74 -15.13
CA LYS A 234 -13.02 -1.03 -13.89
C LYS A 234 -11.59 -0.50 -13.92
N ILE A 235 -10.65 -1.26 -14.49
CA ILE A 235 -9.24 -0.86 -14.62
C ILE A 235 -9.14 0.27 -15.64
N LEU A 236 -9.75 0.08 -16.81
CA LEU A 236 -9.82 1.11 -17.86
C LEU A 236 -10.43 2.41 -17.34
N ALA A 237 -11.61 2.35 -16.72
CA ALA A 237 -12.28 3.55 -16.21
C ALA A 237 -11.43 4.29 -15.17
N THR A 238 -10.72 3.56 -14.30
CA THR A 238 -9.82 4.16 -13.29
C THR A 238 -8.63 4.85 -13.96
N ALA A 239 -8.02 4.22 -14.97
CA ALA A 239 -6.89 4.79 -15.71
C ALA A 239 -7.29 6.01 -16.56
N VAL A 240 -8.45 5.98 -17.22
CA VAL A 240 -8.96 7.11 -17.99
C VAL A 240 -9.31 8.29 -17.08
N LYS A 241 -9.95 8.04 -15.93
CA LYS A 241 -10.25 9.08 -14.93
C LYS A 241 -9.00 9.79 -14.43
N PHE A 242 -7.92 9.04 -14.21
CA PHE A 242 -6.62 9.60 -13.85
C PHE A 242 -6.14 10.65 -14.87
N PHE A 243 -6.21 10.36 -16.18
CA PHE A 243 -5.77 11.32 -17.21
C PHE A 243 -6.73 12.49 -17.41
N LEU A 244 -8.03 12.29 -17.19
CA LEU A 244 -9.01 13.37 -17.23
C LEU A 244 -8.87 14.32 -16.03
N GLY A 245 -8.25 13.87 -14.94
CA GLY A 245 -8.22 14.60 -13.67
C GLY A 245 -9.58 14.62 -12.97
N CYS A 246 -10.48 13.68 -13.31
CA CYS A 246 -11.83 13.59 -12.75
C CYS A 246 -11.87 12.96 -11.34
N ASP A 247 -10.77 13.04 -10.61
CA ASP A 247 -10.74 12.74 -9.19
C ASP A 247 -10.66 14.08 -8.46
N ASP A 248 -11.83 14.63 -8.14
CA ASP A 248 -11.92 15.79 -7.24
C ASP A 248 -11.07 15.52 -5.99
N PRO A 249 -10.23 16.46 -5.56
CA PRO A 249 -9.42 16.33 -4.36
C PRO A 249 -10.25 16.33 -3.05
N GLU A 250 -11.58 16.27 -3.13
CA GLU A 250 -12.47 16.30 -1.96
C GLU A 250 -12.55 14.96 -1.19
N GLN A 251 -11.98 13.86 -1.71
CA GLN A 251 -12.01 12.56 -1.01
C GLN A 251 -10.77 12.22 -0.16
N ASP A 252 -9.68 13.01 -0.23
CA ASP A 252 -8.45 12.79 0.54
C ASP A 252 -8.44 13.49 1.93
N GLY A 253 -9.60 14.01 2.37
CA GLY A 253 -9.75 14.78 3.61
C GLY A 253 -10.24 14.02 4.85
N SER A 254 -10.59 12.73 4.75
CA SER A 254 -11.31 12.02 5.81
C SER A 254 -10.66 10.70 6.25
N ASP A 255 -9.39 10.73 6.65
CA ASP A 255 -8.77 9.59 7.36
C ASP A 255 -7.65 10.06 8.32
N ALA A 256 -7.96 11.12 9.08
CA ALA A 256 -7.32 11.39 10.35
C ALA A 256 -8.32 11.04 11.46
N GLU A 257 -8.35 9.76 11.84
CA GLU A 257 -8.87 9.34 13.13
C GLU A 257 -7.95 9.95 14.21
N ASP A 258 -8.23 11.19 14.61
CA ASP A 258 -7.91 11.66 15.95
C ASP A 258 -9.07 11.21 16.86
N GLU A 259 -8.89 10.09 17.56
CA GLU A 259 -9.58 9.84 18.82
C GLU A 259 -9.17 10.94 19.81
N ASP A 260 -9.93 12.03 19.84
CA ASP A 260 -10.35 12.68 21.08
C ASP A 260 -11.52 13.60 20.76
N GLY A 261 -12.67 13.31 21.39
CA GLY A 261 -13.93 13.98 21.11
C GLY A 261 -13.93 15.46 21.50
N ASP A 262 -14.39 16.32 20.58
CA ASP A 262 -15.29 17.45 20.89
C ASP A 262 -15.78 18.11 19.56
N VAL A 263 -17.04 17.83 19.28
CA VAL A 263 -18.04 18.50 18.44
C VAL A 263 -17.66 19.86 17.82
N GLY A 264 -17.78 19.94 16.48
CA GLY A 264 -18.28 21.08 15.69
C GLY A 264 -17.81 22.51 16.01
N ARG A 265 -16.87 23.06 15.23
CA ARG A 265 -16.80 24.52 14.92
C ARG A 265 -15.92 24.83 13.69
N PRO A 266 -16.25 25.85 12.89
CA PRO A 266 -15.46 26.25 11.72
C PRO A 266 -14.16 26.96 12.15
N ARG A 267 -13.07 26.79 11.38
CA ARG A 267 -11.82 27.61 11.43
C ARG A 267 -11.26 27.93 12.84
N ARG A 268 -11.22 26.94 13.76
CA ARG A 268 -10.82 27.13 15.18
C ARG A 268 -9.36 27.61 15.37
N GLY A 269 -8.41 27.21 14.53
CA GLY A 269 -6.97 27.49 14.76
C GLY A 269 -6.53 28.95 14.61
N MET A 270 -7.13 29.72 13.69
CA MET A 270 -6.75 31.12 13.47
C MET A 270 -7.46 32.06 14.45
N ALA A 271 -8.69 31.72 14.85
CA ALA A 271 -9.44 32.42 15.89
C ALA A 271 -8.77 32.26 17.28
N ASP A 272 -8.21 31.08 17.56
CA ASP A 272 -7.50 30.79 18.81
C ASP A 272 -6.13 31.49 18.89
N LEU A 273 -5.43 31.68 17.78
CA LEU A 273 -4.18 32.46 17.75
C LEU A 273 -4.43 33.94 18.06
N ARG A 274 -5.50 34.54 17.49
CA ARG A 274 -5.86 35.95 17.76
C ARG A 274 -6.33 36.17 19.20
N SER A 275 -7.10 35.23 19.76
CA SER A 275 -7.55 35.30 21.16
C SER A 275 -6.37 35.19 22.13
N MET A 276 -5.40 34.30 21.84
CA MET A 276 -4.17 34.16 22.63
C MET A 276 -3.25 35.38 22.52
N GLN A 277 -3.12 36.00 21.34
CA GLN A 277 -2.39 37.26 21.16
C GLN A 277 -2.98 38.40 22.00
N HIS A 278 -4.31 38.54 21.98
CA HIS A 278 -5.00 39.54 22.80
C HIS A 278 -4.79 39.29 24.30
N ARG A 279 -4.88 38.03 24.74
CA ARG A 279 -4.68 37.64 26.14
C ARG A 279 -3.24 37.84 26.62
N GLN A 280 -2.25 37.74 25.73
CA GLN A 280 -0.85 38.03 26.00
C GLN A 280 -0.54 39.54 26.06
N ARG A 281 -1.39 40.36 25.42
CA ARG A 281 -1.29 41.83 25.43
C ARG A 281 -1.93 42.44 26.69
N VAL A 282 -3.02 41.86 27.18
CA VAL A 282 -3.78 42.39 28.34
C VAL A 282 -3.38 41.72 29.67
N GLY A 283 -2.77 40.53 29.65
CA GLY A 283 -2.42 39.77 30.85
C GLY A 283 -0.93 39.74 31.20
N LYS A 284 -0.61 39.35 32.45
CA LYS A 284 0.77 39.10 32.91
C LYS A 284 1.42 37.97 32.08
N LYS A 285 2.59 38.26 31.51
CA LYS A 285 3.38 37.30 30.71
C LYS A 285 4.06 36.30 31.64
N THR A 286 3.60 35.05 31.63
CA THR A 286 4.28 33.94 32.32
C THR A 286 5.02 33.06 31.33
N ARG A 287 6.14 32.48 31.77
CA ARG A 287 7.00 31.60 30.95
C ARG A 287 6.25 30.39 30.38
N SER A 288 5.27 29.86 31.11
CA SER A 288 4.41 28.75 30.65
C SER A 288 3.50 29.16 29.47
N LYS A 289 2.84 30.33 29.56
CA LYS A 289 1.95 30.83 28.50
C LYS A 289 2.69 31.20 27.22
N ALA A 290 3.93 31.70 27.33
CA ALA A 290 4.78 31.96 26.17
C ALA A 290 5.09 30.66 25.40
N ARG A 291 5.46 29.58 26.10
CA ARG A 291 5.72 28.26 25.48
C ARG A 291 4.48 27.69 24.78
N GLN A 292 3.28 27.88 25.35
CA GLN A 292 2.04 27.42 24.74
C GLN A 292 1.73 28.19 23.43
N TYR A 293 1.91 29.51 23.44
CA TYR A 293 1.78 30.34 22.25
C TYR A 293 2.77 29.95 21.15
N ASP A 294 4.04 29.71 21.50
CA ASP A 294 5.07 29.31 20.54
C ASP A 294 4.77 27.94 19.90
N LYS A 295 4.24 26.98 20.68
CA LYS A 295 3.82 25.66 20.18
C LYS A 295 2.68 25.78 19.15
N VAL A 296 1.69 26.62 19.43
CA VAL A 296 0.54 26.86 18.54
C VAL A 296 0.96 27.67 17.30
N LEU A 297 1.84 28.65 17.44
CA LEU A 297 2.41 29.38 16.32
C LEU A 297 3.22 28.46 15.39
N ALA A 298 3.99 27.52 15.96
CA ALA A 298 4.75 26.54 15.20
C ALA A 298 3.85 25.56 14.42
N THR A 299 2.72 25.11 14.99
CA THR A 299 1.77 24.24 14.28
C THR A 299 1.05 24.98 13.17
N VAL A 300 0.64 26.24 13.40
CA VAL A 300 0.03 27.09 12.36
C VAL A 300 1.01 27.37 11.22
N LYS A 301 2.27 27.74 11.54
CA LYS A 301 3.31 27.96 10.53
C LYS A 301 3.66 26.69 9.75
N ARG A 302 3.67 25.51 10.39
CA ARG A 302 3.86 24.23 9.70
C ARG A 302 2.72 23.93 8.72
N LYS A 303 1.47 24.14 9.15
CA LYS A 303 0.29 23.98 8.27
C LYS A 303 0.31 24.98 7.12
N ASP A 304 0.62 26.25 7.40
CA ASP A 304 0.70 27.30 6.39
C ASP A 304 1.86 27.08 5.40
N ASN A 305 3.02 26.62 5.85
CA ASN A 305 4.12 26.22 4.95
C ASN A 305 3.80 24.94 4.15
N GLN A 306 2.96 24.06 4.68
CA GLN A 306 2.50 22.87 3.96
C GLN A 306 1.48 23.24 2.88
N SER A 307 0.60 24.22 3.13
CA SER A 307 -0.32 24.77 2.12
C SER A 307 0.35 25.74 1.14
N LYS A 308 1.43 26.40 1.54
CA LYS A 308 2.25 27.30 0.70
C LYS A 308 3.36 26.58 -0.05
N ARG A 309 3.53 25.26 0.11
CA ARG A 309 4.27 24.50 -0.90
C ARG A 309 3.52 24.73 -2.19
N VAL A 310 4.16 25.52 -3.05
CA VAL A 310 3.72 25.89 -4.41
C VAL A 310 2.88 24.75 -4.93
N GLU A 311 1.60 25.02 -5.22
CA GLU A 311 0.82 24.17 -6.09
C GLU A 311 1.66 24.01 -7.35
N THR A 312 2.39 22.91 -7.39
CA THR A 312 3.16 22.54 -8.57
C THR A 312 2.09 22.43 -9.63
N PHE A 313 2.12 23.34 -10.60
CA PHE A 313 1.49 23.14 -11.88
C PHE A 313 2.04 21.81 -12.37
N ASN A 314 1.33 20.73 -12.01
CA ASN A 314 1.71 19.39 -12.35
C ASN A 314 1.80 19.43 -13.86
N PHE A 315 2.95 19.10 -14.43
CA PHE A 315 3.01 18.65 -15.81
C PHE A 315 1.83 17.68 -15.95
N SER A 316 0.78 18.11 -16.65
CA SER A 316 -0.41 17.30 -16.83
C SER A 316 0.09 15.93 -17.25
N ALA A 317 -0.36 14.85 -16.60
CA ALA A 317 0.15 13.50 -16.86
C ALA A 317 0.18 13.18 -18.37
N ILE A 318 -0.73 13.82 -19.12
CA ILE A 318 -0.80 13.82 -20.58
C ILE A 318 0.51 14.21 -21.29
N HIS A 319 1.29 15.16 -20.79
CA HIS A 319 2.58 15.57 -21.39
C HIS A 319 3.70 14.55 -21.17
N LEU A 320 3.52 13.63 -20.23
CA LEU A 320 4.52 12.61 -19.88
C LEU A 320 4.29 11.29 -20.63
N ILE A 321 3.34 11.24 -21.55
CA ILE A 321 3.09 10.10 -22.44
C ILE A 321 4.18 10.06 -23.50
N ASN A 322 4.79 8.88 -23.71
CA ASN A 322 5.94 8.76 -24.61
C ASN A 322 5.56 8.86 -26.10
N ASP A 323 4.42 8.29 -26.48
CA ASP A 323 3.89 8.33 -27.85
C ASP A 323 2.39 8.68 -27.81
N PRO A 324 2.05 9.98 -27.81
CA PRO A 324 0.67 10.44 -27.69
C PRO A 324 -0.17 10.13 -28.93
N GLN A 325 0.43 10.10 -30.12
CA GLN A 325 -0.28 9.76 -31.37
C GLN A 325 -0.74 8.31 -31.35
N GLN A 326 0.20 7.36 -31.16
CA GLN A 326 -0.15 5.94 -31.12
C GLN A 326 -1.11 5.63 -29.97
N PHE A 327 -0.98 6.32 -28.84
CA PHE A 327 -1.90 6.20 -27.71
C PHE A 327 -3.33 6.60 -28.10
N ALA A 328 -3.50 7.75 -28.75
CA ALA A 328 -4.81 8.23 -29.22
C ALA A 328 -5.41 7.29 -30.28
N ASP A 329 -4.62 6.87 -31.27
CA ASP A 329 -5.07 5.98 -32.35
C ASP A 329 -5.57 4.64 -31.82
N ARG A 330 -4.85 4.05 -30.86
CA ARG A 330 -5.26 2.79 -30.22
C ARG A 330 -6.54 2.94 -29.40
N LEU A 331 -6.71 4.06 -28.68
CA LEU A 331 -7.95 4.33 -27.95
C LEU A 331 -9.13 4.51 -28.90
N TYR A 332 -8.92 5.22 -30.01
CA TYR A 332 -9.93 5.43 -31.04
C TYR A 332 -10.31 4.11 -31.74
N GLY A 333 -9.32 3.29 -32.12
CA GLY A 333 -9.55 1.98 -32.73
C GLY A 333 -10.41 1.07 -31.84
N ARG A 334 -10.22 1.11 -30.52
CA ARG A 334 -11.04 0.37 -29.56
C ARG A 334 -12.49 0.87 -29.51
N LEU A 335 -12.71 2.17 -29.56
CA LEU A 335 -14.08 2.73 -29.66
C LEU A 335 -14.78 2.28 -30.94
N HIS A 336 -14.05 2.19 -32.05
CA HIS A 336 -14.59 1.84 -33.37
C HIS A 336 -14.92 0.34 -33.51
N GLN A 337 -14.07 -0.56 -32.99
CA GLN A 337 -14.29 -2.01 -33.04
C GLN A 337 -15.60 -2.46 -32.38
N VAL A 338 -16.10 -1.71 -31.38
CA VAL A 338 -17.38 -1.98 -30.71
C VAL A 338 -18.59 -1.71 -31.61
N GLY A 339 -18.44 -0.89 -32.65
CA GLY A 339 -19.52 -0.56 -33.60
C GLY A 339 -19.73 -1.60 -34.70
N SER A 340 -18.71 -2.43 -35.01
CA SER A 340 -18.71 -3.21 -36.26
C SER A 340 -18.93 -4.72 -36.09
N GLN A 341 -18.80 -5.32 -34.90
CA GLN A 341 -19.05 -6.77 -34.76
C GLN A 341 -19.80 -7.21 -33.50
N LYS A 342 -20.68 -8.15 -33.79
CA LYS A 342 -21.55 -8.99 -33.00
C LYS A 342 -20.79 -9.85 -31.97
N HIS A 343 -20.01 -9.28 -31.05
CA HIS A 343 -19.51 -10.00 -29.87
C HIS A 343 -19.06 -9.07 -28.72
N SER A 344 -19.98 -8.86 -27.77
CA SER A 344 -19.76 -8.88 -26.31
C SER A 344 -18.50 -8.20 -25.72
N THR A 345 -18.42 -6.87 -25.77
CA THR A 345 -18.06 -6.05 -24.60
C THR A 345 -18.79 -4.71 -24.72
N VAL A 346 -20.03 -4.65 -24.23
CA VAL A 346 -20.77 -3.38 -24.15
C VAL A 346 -20.14 -2.56 -23.04
N GLU A 347 -19.03 -1.87 -23.32
CA GLU A 347 -18.52 -0.85 -22.41
C GLU A 347 -19.64 0.17 -22.19
N ARG A 348 -19.92 0.50 -20.92
CA ARG A 348 -20.97 1.46 -20.55
C ARG A 348 -20.75 2.77 -21.29
N PHE A 349 -21.84 3.41 -21.71
CA PHE A 349 -21.79 4.67 -22.45
C PHE A 349 -20.94 5.75 -21.74
N GLU A 350 -21.04 5.85 -20.42
CA GLU A 350 -20.22 6.74 -19.60
C GLU A 350 -18.71 6.54 -19.79
N VAL A 351 -18.27 5.28 -19.89
CA VAL A 351 -16.86 4.93 -20.08
C VAL A 351 -16.40 5.35 -21.47
N ARG A 352 -17.23 5.12 -22.50
CA ARG A 352 -16.94 5.58 -23.87
C ARG A 352 -16.82 7.10 -23.94
N LEU A 353 -17.72 7.82 -23.26
CA LEU A 353 -17.67 9.27 -23.19
C LEU A 353 -16.40 9.77 -22.50
N MET A 354 -15.95 9.10 -21.43
CA MET A 354 -14.67 9.41 -20.79
C MET A 354 -13.49 9.18 -21.75
N VAL A 355 -13.47 8.08 -22.50
CA VAL A 355 -12.42 7.81 -23.50
C VAL A 355 -12.43 8.85 -24.62
N MET A 356 -13.61 9.23 -25.14
CA MET A 356 -13.74 10.29 -26.15
C MET A 356 -13.20 11.64 -25.64
N LYS A 357 -13.53 12.01 -24.39
CA LYS A 357 -12.98 13.21 -23.75
C LYS A 357 -11.45 13.16 -23.64
N LEU A 358 -10.90 11.99 -23.31
CA LEU A 358 -9.44 11.80 -23.21
C LEU A 358 -8.77 11.97 -24.58
N ILE A 359 -9.33 11.36 -25.63
CA ILE A 359 -8.83 11.51 -27.01
C ILE A 359 -8.87 12.98 -27.45
N SER A 360 -10.00 13.67 -27.23
CA SER A 360 -10.12 15.11 -27.54
C SER A 360 -9.05 15.95 -26.82
N ARG A 361 -8.79 15.66 -25.54
CA ARG A 361 -7.75 16.35 -24.77
C ARG A 361 -6.35 16.05 -25.30
N LEU A 362 -6.07 14.80 -25.67
CA LEU A 362 -4.79 14.40 -26.28
C LEU A 362 -4.54 15.16 -27.59
N ILE A 363 -5.52 15.17 -28.49
CA ILE A 363 -5.47 15.89 -29.77
C ILE A 363 -5.21 17.39 -29.52
N GLY A 364 -5.96 18.01 -28.60
CA GLY A 364 -5.79 19.43 -28.28
C GLY A 364 -4.43 19.78 -27.65
N THR A 365 -3.91 18.93 -26.76
CA THR A 365 -2.64 19.20 -26.05
C THR A 365 -1.39 18.92 -26.87
N HIS A 366 -1.41 17.88 -27.71
CA HIS A 366 -0.25 17.44 -28.49
C HIS A 366 -0.35 17.80 -29.98
N GLN A 367 -1.43 18.49 -30.39
CA GLN A 367 -1.71 18.85 -31.79
C GLN A 367 -1.61 17.63 -32.72
N LEU A 368 -2.25 16.54 -32.31
CA LEU A 368 -2.28 15.28 -33.05
C LEU A 368 -3.07 15.44 -34.35
N LEU A 369 -2.67 14.69 -35.39
CA LEU A 369 -3.27 14.71 -36.73
C LEU A 369 -4.25 13.55 -36.92
#